data_AF-A0A0G1U025-F1
#
_entry.id   AF-A0A0G1U025-F1
#
_cell.length_a   1.000
_cell.length_b   1.000
_cell.length_c   1.000
_cell.angle_alpha   90.00
_cell.angle_beta   90.00
_cell.angle_gamma   90.00
#
_symmetry.space_group_name_H-M   'P 1'
#
loop_
_entity.id
_entity.type
_entity.pdbx_description
1 polymer ?
#
loop_
_entity_poly.entity_id
_entity_poly.type
_entity_poly.pdbx_seq_one_letter_code
_entity_poly.pdbx_strand_id
1 'polypeptide(L)'
;MKTKKVYFNDAQRYLLYLGANSETIIAARRFGKSDGIIAPRMLRNAQHMPRSAGAFYAATFQQALSRTIPAAVAALERWGYYSEKHFFIGRKAPDKLGFRKPYIEPRVWDHCIHWYNGSVVNILSQDVKFSANSLTLDYLIIDEARSVKKEKLFAEAIPAISGVIGHFDNVPWHKGITIVSDMPQGKDGEWLLNRKASMEQDVIDAIEGTLSYIEELKERKTIFARNQLYSQRKFLKEMRRIAHVYKEFDAIENLELLGEGYIALQKRELTPLLFLTCILNKRITKLKQIIFRFRKLLLAFVFLKSIWPNAYAGGFHRGYQGFIIGAVKFWKQRLLAGKPIIYILMLQLMLHWFTDVLIVHIESARCEC
;
A
#
# COMPACT_ATOMS: atom_id res chain seq x y z
N MET A 1 13.08 11.00 29.06
CA MET A 1 13.46 10.22 27.87
C MET A 1 13.35 11.13 26.66
N LYS A 2 14.42 11.38 25.88
CA LYS A 2 14.34 12.24 24.69
C LYS A 2 13.49 11.54 23.63
N THR A 3 12.44 12.20 23.14
CA THR A 3 11.58 11.69 22.07
C THR A 3 12.34 11.73 20.75
N LYS A 4 12.53 10.58 20.11
CA LYS A 4 13.18 10.49 18.79
C LYS A 4 12.13 10.70 17.71
N LYS A 5 12.33 11.72 16.87
CA LYS A 5 11.47 11.95 15.69
C LYS A 5 11.83 10.96 14.59
N VAL A 6 10.81 10.39 13.97
CA VAL A 6 10.91 9.40 12.90
C VAL A 6 10.03 9.87 11.75
N TYR A 7 10.54 9.78 10.54
CA TYR A 7 9.76 10.07 9.34
C TYR A 7 8.81 8.91 9.01
N PHE A 8 7.55 9.25 8.75
CA PHE A 8 6.55 8.42 8.10
C PHE A 8 5.82 9.31 7.10
N ASN A 9 5.57 8.80 5.89
CA ASN A 9 4.74 9.53 4.94
C ASN A 9 3.26 9.55 5.37
N ASP A 10 2.45 10.38 4.72
CA ASP A 10 1.05 10.64 5.09
C ASP A 10 0.22 9.36 5.11
N ALA A 11 0.34 8.52 4.08
CA ALA A 11 -0.35 7.24 4.01
C ALA A 11 0.05 6.28 5.14
N GLN A 12 1.35 6.18 5.47
CA GLN A 12 1.83 5.39 6.59
C GLN A 12 1.28 5.93 7.93
N ARG A 13 1.33 7.26 8.13
CA ARG A 13 0.79 7.92 9.32
C ARG A 13 -0.70 7.66 9.46
N TYR A 14 -1.46 7.82 8.38
CA TYR A 14 -2.89 7.54 8.34
C TYR A 14 -3.20 6.11 8.82
N LEU A 15 -2.52 5.11 8.28
CA LEU A 15 -2.74 3.71 8.68
C LEU A 15 -2.36 3.44 10.15
N LEU A 16 -1.29 4.08 10.64
CA LEU A 16 -0.90 4.00 12.06
C LEU A 16 -1.95 4.64 12.99
N TYR A 17 -2.50 5.80 12.60
CA TYR A 17 -3.56 6.45 13.34
C TYR A 17 -4.85 5.65 13.33
N LEU A 18 -5.25 5.12 12.18
CA LEU A 18 -6.43 4.27 12.04
C LEU A 18 -6.29 3.05 12.96
N GLY A 19 -5.15 2.36 12.89
CA GLY A 19 -4.80 1.27 13.81
C GLY A 19 -5.80 0.12 13.78
N ALA A 20 -6.30 -0.23 12.59
CA ALA A 20 -7.23 -1.32 12.37
C ALA A 20 -6.66 -2.67 12.84
N ASN A 21 -7.56 -3.60 13.20
CA ASN A 21 -7.19 -4.97 13.56
C ASN A 21 -6.49 -5.67 12.38
N SER A 22 -7.13 -5.61 11.21
CA SER A 22 -6.65 -6.24 9.99
C SER A 22 -6.45 -5.23 8.88
N GLU A 23 -5.47 -5.47 8.02
CA GLU A 23 -5.07 -4.53 6.97
C GLU A 23 -4.71 -5.30 5.69
N THR A 24 -5.10 -4.76 4.54
CA THR A 24 -4.64 -5.20 3.22
C THR A 24 -4.14 -4.00 2.45
N ILE A 25 -2.83 -3.85 2.40
CA ILE A 25 -2.16 -2.68 1.83
C ILE A 25 -1.46 -3.10 0.54
N ILE A 26 -2.01 -2.65 -0.59
CA ILE A 26 -1.40 -2.81 -1.89
C ILE A 26 -0.63 -1.53 -2.18
N ALA A 27 0.69 -1.57 -2.13
CA ALA A 27 1.50 -0.37 -2.25
C ALA A 27 2.62 -0.53 -3.26
N ALA A 28 2.89 0.54 -4.00
CA ALA A 28 3.98 0.60 -4.98
C ALA A 28 5.34 0.23 -4.38
N ARG A 29 6.29 -0.03 -5.28
CA ARG A 29 7.70 -0.05 -4.91
C ARG A 29 8.10 1.32 -4.38
N ARG A 30 9.04 1.34 -3.43
CA ARG A 30 9.51 2.55 -2.73
C ARG A 30 8.48 3.29 -1.86
N PHE A 31 7.27 2.75 -1.68
CA PHE A 31 6.32 3.25 -0.66
C PHE A 31 6.84 3.11 0.78
N GLY A 32 7.77 2.18 1.03
CA GLY A 32 8.26 1.86 2.38
C GLY A 32 7.39 0.83 3.11
N LYS A 33 7.02 -0.26 2.43
CA LYS A 33 6.18 -1.34 2.99
C LYS A 33 6.76 -1.99 4.25
N SER A 34 8.01 -2.47 4.18
CA SER A 34 8.69 -3.12 5.30
C SER A 34 8.92 -2.17 6.47
N ASP A 35 9.25 -0.93 6.12
CA ASP A 35 9.65 0.13 7.05
C ASP A 35 8.45 0.78 7.76
N GLY A 36 7.45 1.19 6.98
CA GLY A 36 6.30 1.97 7.44
C GLY A 36 5.05 1.17 7.78
N ILE A 37 4.97 -0.10 7.38
CA ILE A 37 3.81 -0.97 7.66
C ILE A 37 4.22 -2.18 8.49
N ILE A 38 5.16 -3.00 8.01
CA ILE A 38 5.50 -4.27 8.68
C ILE A 38 6.18 -4.04 10.02
N ALA A 39 7.25 -3.24 10.07
CA ALA A 39 7.97 -2.98 11.32
C ALA A 39 7.08 -2.37 12.42
N PRO A 40 6.21 -1.38 12.14
CA PRO A 40 5.29 -0.87 13.15
C PRO A 40 4.28 -1.91 13.63
N ARG A 41 3.74 -2.78 12.75
CA ARG A 41 2.79 -3.82 13.18
C ARG A 41 3.47 -4.89 14.02
N MET A 42 4.67 -5.31 13.63
CA MET A 42 5.49 -6.23 14.42
C MET A 42 5.78 -5.65 15.81
N LEU A 43 6.25 -4.40 15.88
CA LEU A 43 6.51 -3.75 17.16
C LEU A 43 5.24 -3.57 18.00
N ARG A 44 4.18 -3.01 17.40
CA ARG A 44 2.87 -2.80 18.07
C ARG A 44 2.38 -4.11 18.68
N ASN A 45 2.36 -5.17 17.89
CA ASN A 45 1.83 -6.45 18.33
C ASN A 45 2.72 -7.05 19.43
N ALA A 46 4.05 -7.01 19.29
CA ALA A 46 4.97 -7.47 20.32
C ALA A 46 4.78 -6.71 21.65
N GLN A 47 4.66 -5.38 21.60
CA GLN A 47 4.52 -4.53 22.79
C GLN A 47 3.16 -4.68 23.48
N HIS A 48 2.07 -4.76 22.70
CA HIS A 48 0.71 -4.82 23.23
C HIS A 48 0.22 -6.23 23.55
N MET A 49 0.90 -7.26 23.03
CA MET A 49 0.64 -8.66 23.35
C MET A 49 1.92 -9.31 23.89
N PRO A 50 2.39 -8.95 25.10
CA PRO A 50 3.58 -9.56 25.68
C PRO A 50 3.39 -11.07 25.85
N ARG A 51 4.46 -11.83 25.58
CA ARG A 51 4.42 -13.31 25.60
C ARG A 51 3.55 -13.97 24.52
N SER A 52 3.03 -13.21 23.56
CA SER A 52 2.30 -13.75 22.40
C SER A 52 3.16 -14.57 21.46
N ALA A 53 2.51 -15.36 20.62
CA ALA A 53 3.11 -15.95 19.44
C ALA A 53 2.46 -15.35 18.18
N GLY A 54 3.19 -14.56 17.41
CA GLY A 54 2.77 -14.10 16.09
C GLY A 54 3.47 -14.85 14.96
N ALA A 55 3.10 -14.55 13.73
CA ALA A 55 3.84 -15.02 12.56
C ALA A 55 4.10 -13.93 11.52
N PHE A 56 5.28 -14.02 10.90
CA PHE A 56 5.63 -13.38 9.65
C PHE A 56 5.64 -14.44 8.56
N TYR A 57 4.75 -14.35 7.59
CA TYR A 57 4.51 -15.35 6.56
C TYR A 57 4.91 -14.82 5.19
N ALA A 58 5.73 -15.58 4.47
CA ALA A 58 6.20 -15.24 3.14
C ALA A 58 6.05 -16.43 2.19
N ALA A 59 6.23 -16.18 0.89
CA ALA A 59 6.33 -17.27 -0.07
C ALA A 59 7.55 -18.15 0.26
N THR A 60 8.73 -17.53 0.35
CA THR A 60 10.00 -18.25 0.61
C THR A 60 10.73 -17.73 1.85
N PHE A 61 11.50 -18.60 2.52
CA PHE A 61 12.37 -18.17 3.63
C PHE A 61 13.44 -17.18 3.15
N GLN A 62 14.00 -17.43 1.98
CA GLN A 62 15.01 -16.55 1.38
C GLN A 62 14.45 -15.14 1.23
N GLN A 63 13.22 -14.99 0.74
CA GLN A 63 12.56 -13.70 0.63
C GLN A 63 12.41 -13.01 1.99
N ALA A 64 11.88 -13.71 2.99
CA ALA A 64 11.67 -13.17 4.33
C ALA A 64 13.00 -12.71 4.96
N LEU A 65 14.00 -13.60 5.01
CA LEU A 65 15.25 -13.41 5.72
C LEU A 65 16.23 -12.48 5.01
N SER A 66 16.22 -12.42 3.67
CA SER A 66 17.17 -11.58 2.92
C SER A 66 16.66 -10.19 2.58
N ARG A 67 15.34 -9.95 2.59
CA ARG A 67 14.76 -8.67 2.13
C ARG A 67 13.93 -8.00 3.21
N THR A 68 12.88 -8.67 3.67
CA THR A 68 11.86 -8.00 4.49
C THR A 68 12.26 -7.86 5.95
N ILE A 69 12.74 -8.93 6.57
CA ILE A 69 13.17 -8.90 7.97
C ILE A 69 14.34 -7.92 8.17
N PRO A 70 15.41 -7.92 7.35
CA PRO A 70 16.48 -6.92 7.48
C PRO A 70 15.97 -5.47 7.36
N ALA A 71 15.08 -5.19 6.41
CA ALA A 71 14.50 -3.86 6.26
C ALA A 71 13.63 -3.45 7.46
N ALA A 72 12.84 -4.39 8.01
CA ALA A 72 12.04 -4.14 9.19
C ALA A 72 12.91 -3.93 10.45
N VAL A 73 14.00 -4.71 10.59
CA VAL A 73 14.99 -4.55 11.67
C VAL A 73 15.67 -3.18 11.60
N ALA A 74 16.09 -2.75 10.42
CA ALA A 74 16.65 -1.42 10.24
C ALA A 74 15.68 -0.31 10.68
N ALA A 75 14.38 -0.47 10.43
CA ALA A 75 13.35 0.46 10.93
C ALA A 75 13.25 0.44 12.46
N LEU A 76 13.19 -0.75 13.07
CA LEU A 76 13.18 -0.92 14.53
C LEU A 76 14.39 -0.27 15.21
N GLU A 77 15.58 -0.42 14.64
CA GLU A 77 16.82 0.17 15.16
C GLU A 77 16.79 1.69 15.12
N ARG A 78 16.25 2.26 14.04
CA ARG A 78 16.00 3.70 13.99
C ARG A 78 15.04 4.16 15.08
N TRP A 79 14.20 3.29 15.63
CA TRP A 79 13.29 3.61 16.74
C TRP A 79 13.85 3.25 18.12
N GLY A 80 15.08 2.72 18.18
CA GLY A 80 15.77 2.36 19.42
C GLY A 80 15.58 0.91 19.87
N TYR A 81 14.98 0.06 19.03
CA TYR A 81 14.90 -1.38 19.25
C TYR A 81 15.99 -2.07 18.46
N TYR A 82 16.92 -2.69 19.16
CA TYR A 82 18.16 -3.21 18.60
C TYR A 82 18.17 -4.73 18.66
N SER A 83 18.62 -5.36 17.57
CA SER A 83 18.94 -6.78 17.57
C SER A 83 20.00 -7.08 18.63
N GLU A 84 19.95 -8.29 19.19
CA GLU A 84 20.87 -8.76 20.24
C GLU A 84 20.80 -7.99 21.57
N LYS A 85 19.82 -7.08 21.71
CA LYS A 85 19.56 -6.32 22.95
C LYS A 85 18.09 -6.35 23.35
N HIS A 86 17.20 -6.09 22.40
CA HIS A 86 15.75 -6.04 22.62
C HIS A 86 15.05 -7.24 21.99
N PHE A 87 15.60 -7.77 20.91
CA PHE A 87 15.13 -8.99 20.30
C PHE A 87 16.29 -9.78 19.70
N PHE A 88 16.11 -11.09 19.55
CA PHE A 88 17.07 -12.01 18.93
C PHE A 88 16.40 -12.68 17.73
N ILE A 89 17.12 -12.82 16.62
CA ILE A 89 16.59 -13.43 15.38
C ILE A 89 17.26 -14.77 15.17
N GLY A 90 16.47 -15.79 14.83
CA GLY A 90 16.93 -17.14 14.54
C GLY A 90 17.47 -17.89 15.75
N ARG A 91 17.24 -17.36 16.96
CA ARG A 91 17.59 -18.02 18.21
C ARG A 91 16.80 -17.48 19.38
N LYS A 92 16.74 -18.28 20.44
CA LYS A 92 16.31 -17.82 21.75
C LYS A 92 17.33 -16.82 22.31
N ALA A 93 16.84 -15.85 23.06
CA ALA A 93 17.72 -14.92 23.77
C ALA A 93 18.55 -15.68 24.82
N PRO A 94 19.83 -15.33 25.04
CA PRO A 94 20.64 -15.94 26.09
C PRO A 94 19.97 -15.84 27.46
N ASP A 95 19.94 -16.94 28.22
CA ASP A 95 19.22 -17.00 29.51
C ASP A 95 19.68 -15.92 30.51
N LYS A 96 20.97 -15.54 30.46
CA LYS A 96 21.56 -14.46 31.28
C LYS A 96 20.89 -13.09 31.13
N LEU A 97 20.16 -12.85 30.04
CA LEU A 97 19.45 -11.59 29.80
C LEU A 97 18.05 -11.55 30.43
N GLY A 98 17.56 -12.68 30.97
CA GLY A 98 16.30 -12.73 31.71
C GLY A 98 15.06 -12.41 30.86
N PHE A 99 15.12 -12.63 29.54
CA PHE A 99 13.97 -12.43 28.67
C PHE A 99 12.82 -13.34 29.11
N ARG A 100 11.60 -12.81 29.12
CA ARG A 100 10.41 -13.63 29.41
C ARG A 100 10.24 -14.67 28.30
N LYS A 101 9.55 -15.76 28.59
CA LYS A 101 9.17 -16.75 27.59
C LYS A 101 7.75 -16.49 27.07
N PRO A 102 7.42 -16.87 25.83
CA PRO A 102 6.03 -16.84 25.36
C PRO A 102 5.13 -17.77 26.19
N TYR A 103 3.81 -17.65 26.03
CA TYR A 103 2.85 -18.56 26.67
C TYR A 103 3.00 -19.99 26.16
N ILE A 104 3.21 -20.14 24.85
CA ILE A 104 3.52 -21.40 24.19
C ILE A 104 4.95 -21.28 23.62
N GLU A 105 5.90 -22.01 24.21
CA GLU A 105 7.31 -21.95 23.80
C GLU A 105 7.52 -22.69 22.47
N PRO A 106 8.15 -22.05 21.45
CA PRO A 106 8.57 -22.75 20.24
C PRO A 106 9.55 -23.88 20.59
N ARG A 107 9.39 -25.03 19.93
CA ARG A 107 10.33 -26.15 20.06
C ARG A 107 11.67 -25.86 19.39
N VAL A 108 11.64 -25.12 18.28
CA VAL A 108 12.81 -24.74 17.47
C VAL A 108 12.80 -23.23 17.29
N TRP A 109 13.95 -22.59 17.49
CA TRP A 109 14.08 -21.12 17.50
C TRP A 109 14.72 -20.55 16.23
N ASP A 110 15.21 -21.40 15.33
CA ASP A 110 15.96 -21.06 14.10
C ASP A 110 15.21 -20.09 13.17
N HIS A 111 13.89 -20.09 13.24
CA HIS A 111 13.01 -19.22 12.47
C HIS A 111 12.10 -18.41 13.38
N CYS A 112 12.64 -17.89 14.50
CA CYS A 112 11.90 -17.07 15.45
C CYS A 112 12.59 -15.72 15.69
N ILE A 113 11.79 -14.70 15.99
CA ILE A 113 12.25 -13.44 16.56
C ILE A 113 11.77 -13.39 18.02
N HIS A 114 12.69 -13.47 18.98
CA HIS A 114 12.39 -13.50 20.41
C HIS A 114 12.56 -12.12 21.05
N TRP A 115 11.48 -11.50 21.52
CA TRP A 115 11.49 -10.18 22.16
C TRP A 115 11.72 -10.25 23.66
N TYR A 116 12.26 -9.17 24.24
CA TYR A 116 12.54 -9.06 25.69
C TYR A 116 11.34 -9.31 26.60
N ASN A 117 10.14 -9.00 26.12
CA ASN A 117 8.89 -9.22 26.84
C ASN A 117 8.30 -10.63 26.63
N GLY A 118 9.03 -11.50 25.95
CA GLY A 118 8.68 -12.89 25.64
C GLY A 118 7.77 -13.07 24.45
N SER A 119 7.35 -12.00 23.76
CA SER A 119 6.65 -12.16 22.48
C SER A 119 7.58 -12.82 21.46
N VAL A 120 7.03 -13.70 20.64
CA VAL A 120 7.75 -14.39 19.56
C VAL A 120 7.08 -14.09 18.23
N VAL A 121 7.89 -13.83 17.20
CA VAL A 121 7.44 -13.82 15.80
C VAL A 121 8.01 -15.04 15.10
N ASN A 122 7.16 -15.99 14.73
CA ASN A 122 7.55 -17.15 13.93
C ASN A 122 7.68 -16.73 12.46
N ILE A 123 8.83 -16.98 11.84
CA ILE A 123 9.05 -16.75 10.42
C ILE A 123 8.62 -18.03 9.70
N LEU A 124 7.58 -17.91 8.89
CA LEU A 124 6.94 -19.02 8.19
C LEU A 124 7.05 -18.83 6.68
N SER A 125 7.22 -19.93 5.96
CA SER A 125 7.34 -19.94 4.51
C SER A 125 6.42 -20.99 3.88
N GLN A 126 5.90 -20.68 2.69
CA GLN A 126 5.20 -21.65 1.85
C GLN A 126 6.11 -22.71 1.22
N ASP A 127 7.42 -22.58 1.29
CA ASP A 127 8.33 -23.63 0.79
C ASP A 127 8.39 -24.83 1.73
N VAL A 128 8.01 -24.63 3.00
CA VAL A 128 7.88 -25.70 3.98
C VAL A 128 6.44 -26.20 3.99
N LYS A 129 6.25 -27.53 3.92
CA LYS A 129 4.93 -28.15 4.04
C LYS A 129 4.45 -28.00 5.48
N PHE A 130 3.19 -27.59 5.67
CA PHE A 130 2.57 -27.52 6.99
C PHE A 130 3.30 -26.58 7.98
N SER A 131 3.89 -25.49 7.47
CA SER A 131 4.75 -24.61 8.28
C SER A 131 4.03 -23.92 9.43
N ALA A 132 2.71 -23.75 9.34
CA ALA A 132 1.88 -23.15 10.37
C ALA A 132 1.08 -24.17 11.21
N ASN A 133 1.14 -25.47 10.89
CA ASN A 133 0.32 -26.46 11.57
C ASN A 133 0.71 -26.57 13.05
N SER A 134 -0.31 -26.77 13.90
CA SER A 134 -0.16 -26.87 15.36
C SER A 134 0.37 -25.61 16.05
N LEU A 135 0.51 -24.49 15.35
CA LEU A 135 0.75 -23.19 15.97
C LEU A 135 -0.55 -22.57 16.46
N THR A 136 -0.46 -21.86 17.58
CA THR A 136 -1.51 -20.96 18.08
C THR A 136 -0.96 -19.55 17.94
N LEU A 137 -1.48 -18.79 16.99
CA LEU A 137 -0.99 -17.47 16.60
C LEU A 137 -1.96 -16.36 17.04
N ASP A 138 -1.42 -15.33 17.68
CA ASP A 138 -2.13 -14.14 18.13
C ASP A 138 -2.22 -13.06 17.05
N TYR A 139 -1.44 -13.16 15.96
CA TYR A 139 -1.52 -12.30 14.78
C TYR A 139 -0.72 -12.88 13.61
N LEU A 140 -1.02 -12.40 12.40
CA LEU A 140 -0.31 -12.77 11.17
C LEU A 140 0.10 -11.52 10.38
N ILE A 141 1.35 -11.47 9.95
CA ILE A 141 1.87 -10.48 9.01
C ILE A 141 2.30 -11.21 7.74
N ILE A 142 1.83 -10.77 6.59
CA ILE A 142 2.15 -11.33 5.28
C ILE A 142 2.77 -10.25 4.43
N ASP A 143 3.97 -10.50 3.91
CA ASP A 143 4.62 -9.60 2.95
C ASP A 143 4.62 -10.19 1.54
N GLU A 144 4.73 -9.29 0.56
CA GLU A 144 4.79 -9.64 -0.87
C GLU A 144 3.72 -10.66 -1.27
N ALA A 145 2.51 -10.45 -0.74
CA ALA A 145 1.44 -11.44 -0.78
C ALA A 145 1.00 -11.83 -2.20
N ARG A 146 1.35 -11.05 -3.23
CA ARG A 146 1.18 -11.45 -4.65
C ARG A 146 1.92 -12.75 -5.01
N SER A 147 2.95 -13.12 -4.24
CA SER A 147 3.74 -14.34 -4.44
C SER A 147 3.25 -15.49 -3.56
N VAL A 148 2.27 -15.23 -2.69
CA VAL A 148 1.69 -16.21 -1.77
C VAL A 148 0.50 -16.90 -2.44
N LYS A 149 0.50 -18.23 -2.44
CA LYS A 149 -0.62 -19.04 -2.91
C LYS A 149 -1.76 -18.99 -1.90
N LYS A 150 -2.92 -18.50 -2.33
CA LYS A 150 -4.10 -18.29 -1.48
C LYS A 150 -4.56 -19.59 -0.83
N GLU A 151 -4.65 -20.66 -1.60
CA GLU A 151 -5.19 -21.94 -1.14
C GLU A 151 -4.38 -22.48 0.04
N LYS A 152 -3.05 -22.44 -0.08
CA LYS A 152 -2.13 -22.86 0.98
C LYS A 152 -2.19 -21.93 2.19
N LEU A 153 -2.26 -20.62 1.98
CA LEU A 153 -2.41 -19.65 3.07
C LEU A 153 -3.66 -19.93 3.92
N PHE A 154 -4.81 -20.13 3.25
CA PHE A 154 -6.09 -20.36 3.90
C PHE A 154 -6.22 -21.76 4.51
N ALA A 155 -5.52 -22.75 3.97
CA ALA A 155 -5.50 -24.10 4.53
C ALA A 155 -4.58 -24.23 5.75
N GLU A 156 -3.45 -23.52 5.78
CA GLU A 156 -2.42 -23.72 6.82
C GLU A 156 -2.35 -22.56 7.83
N ALA A 157 -2.14 -21.32 7.36
CA ALA A 157 -1.77 -20.22 8.25
C ALA A 157 -2.98 -19.49 8.86
N ILE A 158 -4.06 -19.32 8.11
CA ILE A 158 -5.28 -18.65 8.61
C ILE A 158 -5.90 -19.42 9.80
N PRO A 159 -6.07 -20.76 9.76
CA PRO A 159 -6.61 -21.51 10.88
C PRO A 159 -5.73 -21.47 12.13
N ALA A 160 -4.42 -21.29 11.97
CA ALA A 160 -3.48 -21.16 13.09
C ALA A 160 -3.67 -19.87 13.88
N ILE A 161 -4.43 -18.88 13.36
CA ILE A 161 -4.75 -17.62 14.06
C ILE A 161 -5.90 -17.84 15.05
N SER A 162 -5.71 -18.80 15.96
CA SER A 162 -6.65 -19.13 17.02
C SER A 162 -6.45 -18.25 18.26
N GLY A 163 -5.25 -17.71 18.46
CA GLY A 163 -4.84 -16.89 19.61
C GLY A 163 -4.81 -17.65 20.94
N VAL A 164 -4.03 -17.16 21.90
CA VAL A 164 -4.03 -17.73 23.25
C VAL A 164 -5.28 -17.27 24.00
N ILE A 165 -6.14 -18.22 24.36
CA ILE A 165 -7.45 -17.96 24.96
C ILE A 165 -7.30 -17.19 26.28
N GLY A 166 -8.08 -16.13 26.47
CA GLY A 166 -8.18 -15.38 27.73
C GLY A 166 -7.07 -14.36 28.00
N HIS A 167 -6.05 -14.25 27.14
CA HIS A 167 -4.92 -13.34 27.39
C HIS A 167 -5.04 -11.97 26.72
N PHE A 168 -5.58 -11.91 25.49
CA PHE A 168 -5.55 -10.70 24.67
C PHE A 168 -6.94 -10.27 24.17
N ASP A 169 -8.01 -10.72 24.80
CA ASP A 169 -9.40 -10.35 24.43
C ASP A 169 -9.64 -8.84 24.48
N ASN A 170 -8.86 -8.16 25.32
CA ASN A 170 -8.82 -6.71 25.47
C ASN A 170 -7.81 -6.00 24.58
N VAL A 171 -7.19 -6.66 23.60
CA VAL A 171 -6.26 -6.03 22.66
C VAL A 171 -6.93 -5.98 21.29
N PRO A 172 -7.15 -4.78 20.69
CA PRO A 172 -7.91 -4.67 19.44
C PRO A 172 -7.22 -5.32 18.24
N TRP A 173 -5.92 -5.61 18.33
CA TRP A 173 -5.15 -6.23 17.25
C TRP A 173 -4.98 -7.75 17.40
N HIS A 174 -5.55 -8.34 18.46
CA HIS A 174 -5.53 -9.77 18.66
C HIS A 174 -6.25 -10.47 17.50
N LYS A 175 -5.64 -11.55 16.99
CA LYS A 175 -6.03 -12.30 15.80
C LYS A 175 -6.07 -11.48 14.51
N GLY A 176 -5.40 -10.33 14.51
CA GLY A 176 -5.33 -9.45 13.35
C GLY A 176 -4.41 -9.95 12.25
N ILE A 177 -4.76 -9.64 11.01
CA ILE A 177 -4.01 -10.04 9.81
C ILE A 177 -3.56 -8.78 9.06
N THR A 178 -2.26 -8.60 8.93
CA THR A 178 -1.66 -7.53 8.11
C THR A 178 -1.13 -8.14 6.82
N ILE A 179 -1.70 -7.77 5.68
CA ILE A 179 -1.27 -8.22 4.36
C ILE A 179 -0.70 -7.04 3.60
N VAL A 180 0.51 -7.18 3.10
CA VAL A 180 1.24 -6.14 2.38
C VAL A 180 1.74 -6.73 1.06
N SER A 181 1.55 -6.01 -0.05
CA SER A 181 1.95 -6.51 -1.37
C SER A 181 2.15 -5.39 -2.38
N ASP A 182 2.97 -5.64 -3.41
CA ASP A 182 2.90 -4.93 -4.69
C ASP A 182 1.55 -5.20 -5.40
N MET A 183 1.20 -4.36 -6.39
CA MET A 183 0.01 -4.55 -7.25
C MET A 183 -0.03 -5.98 -7.83
N PRO A 184 -1.00 -6.82 -7.46
CA PRO A 184 -1.12 -8.16 -8.03
C PRO A 184 -1.45 -8.11 -9.53
N GLN A 185 -1.02 -9.15 -10.25
CA GLN A 185 -1.30 -9.34 -11.67
C GLN A 185 -1.86 -10.74 -11.90
N GLY A 186 -2.69 -10.90 -12.92
CA GLY A 186 -3.33 -12.18 -13.23
C GLY A 186 -4.45 -12.55 -12.24
N LYS A 187 -5.00 -13.76 -12.42
CA LYS A 187 -6.10 -14.29 -11.61
C LYS A 187 -5.63 -14.68 -10.20
N ASP A 188 -4.41 -15.21 -10.09
CA ASP A 188 -3.88 -15.74 -8.82
C ASP A 188 -3.70 -14.67 -7.74
N GLY A 189 -3.55 -13.40 -8.12
CA GLY A 189 -3.46 -12.28 -7.18
C GLY A 189 -4.77 -11.53 -6.96
N GLU A 190 -5.86 -11.91 -7.64
CA GLU A 190 -7.15 -11.21 -7.59
C GLU A 190 -7.76 -11.24 -6.18
N TRP A 191 -7.51 -12.31 -5.42
CA TRP A 191 -8.00 -12.45 -4.06
C TRP A 191 -7.56 -11.31 -3.15
N LEU A 192 -6.37 -10.73 -3.37
CA LEU A 192 -5.88 -9.58 -2.62
C LEU A 192 -6.76 -8.35 -2.87
N LEU A 193 -7.10 -8.10 -4.14
CA LEU A 193 -7.94 -6.95 -4.52
C LEU A 193 -9.39 -7.13 -4.02
N ASN A 194 -9.88 -8.37 -3.94
CA ASN A 194 -11.21 -8.70 -3.45
C ASN A 194 -11.36 -8.47 -1.94
N ARG A 195 -10.26 -8.41 -1.19
CA ARG A 195 -10.28 -8.05 0.25
C ARG A 195 -10.79 -6.63 0.50
N LYS A 196 -10.88 -5.78 -0.55
CA LYS A 196 -11.60 -4.51 -0.45
C LYS A 196 -13.03 -4.69 0.07
N ALA A 197 -13.70 -5.80 -0.26
CA ALA A 197 -15.05 -6.09 0.20
C ALA A 197 -15.15 -6.32 1.72
N SER A 198 -14.02 -6.62 2.39
CA SER A 198 -13.98 -6.76 3.85
C SER A 198 -13.87 -5.42 4.58
N MET A 199 -13.64 -4.32 3.86
CA MET A 199 -13.57 -2.97 4.45
C MET A 199 -14.96 -2.36 4.55
N GLU A 200 -15.49 -2.32 5.77
CA GLU A 200 -16.74 -1.63 6.09
C GLU A 200 -16.48 -0.14 6.28
N GLN A 201 -16.97 0.69 5.36
CA GLN A 201 -16.67 2.12 5.35
C GLN A 201 -17.19 2.82 6.63
N ASP A 202 -18.37 2.46 7.12
CA ASP A 202 -18.95 3.04 8.32
C ASP A 202 -18.08 2.81 9.57
N VAL A 203 -17.41 1.66 9.66
CA VAL A 203 -16.46 1.36 10.75
C VAL A 203 -15.22 2.25 10.63
N ILE A 204 -14.72 2.45 9.42
CA ILE A 204 -13.57 3.33 9.17
C ILE A 204 -13.93 4.78 9.51
N ASP A 205 -15.08 5.26 9.06
CA ASP A 205 -15.56 6.63 9.30
C ASP A 205 -15.79 6.85 10.81
N ALA A 206 -16.33 5.85 11.52
CA ALA A 206 -16.48 5.90 12.97
C ALA A 206 -15.14 6.02 13.69
N ILE A 207 -14.10 5.29 13.24
CA ILE A 207 -12.74 5.41 13.79
C ILE A 207 -12.17 6.80 13.54
N GLU A 208 -12.25 7.30 12.31
CA GLU A 208 -11.73 8.61 11.92
C GLU A 208 -12.42 9.73 12.71
N GLY A 209 -13.75 9.71 12.79
CA GLY A 209 -14.53 10.66 13.58
C GLY A 209 -14.18 10.61 15.08
N THR A 210 -14.02 9.40 15.63
CA THR A 210 -13.63 9.23 17.04
C THR A 210 -12.21 9.74 17.31
N LEU A 211 -11.28 9.54 16.39
CA LEU A 211 -9.92 10.05 16.51
C LEU A 211 -9.89 11.58 16.50
N SER A 212 -10.58 12.21 15.55
CA SER A 212 -10.74 13.66 15.50
C SER A 212 -11.33 14.20 16.81
N TYR A 213 -12.38 13.56 17.31
CA TYR A 213 -13.00 13.98 18.56
C TYR A 213 -12.10 13.79 19.79
N ILE A 214 -11.32 12.72 19.83
CA ILE A 214 -10.32 12.52 20.89
C ILE A 214 -9.27 13.63 20.88
N GLU A 215 -8.81 14.09 19.72
CA GLU A 215 -7.85 15.20 19.65
C GLU A 215 -8.47 16.50 20.17
N GLU A 216 -9.71 16.83 19.76
CA GLU A 216 -10.42 18.00 20.32
C GLU A 216 -10.57 17.93 21.85
N LEU A 217 -10.89 16.75 22.39
CA LEU A 217 -11.06 16.57 23.83
C LEU A 217 -9.74 16.74 24.60
N LYS A 218 -8.60 16.35 24.02
CA LYS A 218 -7.28 16.56 24.64
C LYS A 218 -6.94 18.04 24.79
N GLU A 219 -7.38 18.88 23.87
CA GLU A 219 -7.14 20.33 23.90
C GLU A 219 -7.94 21.03 25.00
N ARG A 220 -9.17 20.58 25.27
CA ARG A 220 -10.10 21.21 26.24
C ARG A 220 -9.68 21.11 27.71
N LYS A 221 -8.86 20.12 28.10
CA LYS A 221 -8.25 19.93 29.44
C LYS A 221 -9.21 19.96 30.68
N THR A 222 -10.53 19.88 30.52
CA THR A 222 -11.52 19.87 31.62
C THR A 222 -11.73 18.47 32.23
N ILE A 223 -12.33 18.37 33.43
CA ILE A 223 -12.70 17.09 34.06
C ILE A 223 -13.72 16.33 33.20
N PHE A 224 -14.72 17.03 32.65
CA PHE A 224 -15.70 16.47 31.72
C PHE A 224 -15.01 15.86 30.48
N ALA A 225 -14.05 16.58 29.90
CA ALA A 225 -13.29 16.08 28.76
C ALA A 225 -12.48 14.81 29.11
N ARG A 226 -11.94 14.68 30.33
CA ARG A 226 -11.23 13.45 30.76
C ARG A 226 -12.16 12.23 30.82
N ASN A 227 -13.37 12.40 31.37
CA ASN A 227 -14.34 11.29 31.44
C ASN A 227 -14.77 10.87 30.03
N GLN A 228 -14.98 11.84 29.14
CA GLN A 228 -15.34 11.56 27.76
C GLN A 228 -14.18 10.91 26.97
N LEU A 229 -12.93 11.30 27.21
CA LEU A 229 -11.76 10.64 26.61
C LEU A 229 -11.71 9.14 26.92
N TYR A 230 -12.08 8.75 28.14
CA TYR A 230 -12.13 7.33 28.50
C TYR A 230 -13.18 6.56 27.69
N SER A 231 -14.40 7.10 27.57
CA SER A 231 -15.47 6.45 26.79
C SER A 231 -15.12 6.38 25.30
N GLN A 232 -14.58 7.46 24.74
CA GLN A 232 -14.16 7.50 23.33
C GLN A 232 -13.00 6.53 23.04
N ARG A 233 -12.03 6.40 23.95
CA ARG A 233 -10.94 5.41 23.80
C ARG A 233 -11.46 3.97 23.83
N LYS A 234 -12.46 3.68 24.67
CA LYS A 234 -13.12 2.38 24.70
C LYS A 234 -13.85 2.12 23.39
N PHE A 235 -14.64 3.07 22.89
CA PHE A 235 -15.33 2.97 21.61
C PHE A 235 -14.35 2.76 20.44
N LEU A 236 -13.29 3.58 20.37
CA LEU A 236 -12.22 3.46 19.37
C LEU A 236 -11.58 2.06 19.36
N LYS A 237 -11.33 1.50 20.54
CA LYS A 237 -10.78 0.14 20.68
C LYS A 237 -11.74 -0.89 20.10
N GLU A 238 -13.04 -0.80 20.39
CA GLU A 238 -14.04 -1.73 19.86
C GLU A 238 -14.16 -1.64 18.34
N MET A 239 -14.19 -0.43 17.78
CA MET A 239 -14.22 -0.25 16.33
C MET A 239 -12.96 -0.78 15.66
N ARG A 240 -11.78 -0.50 16.23
CA ARG A 240 -10.50 -1.03 15.71
C ARG A 240 -10.48 -2.55 15.71
N ARG A 241 -11.09 -3.20 16.70
CA ARG A 241 -11.13 -4.67 16.82
C ARG A 241 -11.82 -5.34 15.63
N ILE A 242 -12.87 -4.73 15.10
CA ILE A 242 -13.62 -5.27 13.95
C ILE A 242 -13.15 -4.70 12.61
N ALA A 243 -12.36 -3.63 12.63
CA ALA A 243 -11.93 -2.94 11.43
C ALA A 243 -10.97 -3.77 10.57
N HIS A 244 -11.30 -3.86 9.28
CA HIS A 244 -10.39 -4.22 8.22
C HIS A 244 -10.20 -3.03 7.30
N VAL A 245 -8.97 -2.59 7.06
CA VAL A 245 -8.69 -1.53 6.09
C VAL A 245 -8.08 -2.09 4.80
N TYR A 246 -8.61 -1.68 3.66
CA TYR A 246 -8.01 -1.94 2.35
C TYR A 246 -7.61 -0.61 1.69
N LYS A 247 -6.34 -0.47 1.29
CA LYS A 247 -5.88 0.72 0.56
C LYS A 247 -4.88 0.37 -0.54
N GLU A 248 -4.90 1.19 -1.59
CA GLU A 248 -3.95 1.17 -2.69
C GLU A 248 -3.13 2.46 -2.68
N PHE A 249 -1.82 2.37 -2.50
CA PHE A 249 -0.92 3.53 -2.44
C PHE A 249 0.13 3.49 -3.53
N ASP A 250 0.48 4.65 -4.07
CA ASP A 250 1.57 4.76 -5.04
C ASP A 250 2.85 5.31 -4.42
N ALA A 251 3.92 5.37 -5.22
CA ALA A 251 5.21 5.85 -4.74
C ALA A 251 5.23 7.37 -4.49
N ILE A 252 4.25 8.12 -4.99
CA ILE A 252 4.16 9.58 -4.83
C ILE A 252 3.88 9.93 -3.37
N GLU A 253 3.21 9.04 -2.63
CA GLU A 253 3.05 9.16 -1.18
C GLU A 253 4.40 9.37 -0.47
N ASN A 254 5.51 8.89 -1.05
CA ASN A 254 6.85 9.04 -0.49
C ASN A 254 7.71 10.05 -1.27
N LEU A 255 7.09 11.01 -1.96
CA LEU A 255 7.78 11.97 -2.82
C LEU A 255 8.82 12.79 -2.07
N GLU A 256 8.56 13.18 -0.83
CA GLU A 256 9.51 13.96 0.00
C GLU A 256 10.84 13.22 0.22
N LEU A 257 10.80 11.89 0.29
CA LEU A 257 11.99 11.05 0.47
C LEU A 257 12.63 10.68 -0.87
N LEU A 258 11.83 10.44 -1.91
CA LEU A 258 12.33 10.00 -3.21
C LEU A 258 12.83 11.15 -4.09
N GLY A 259 12.22 12.32 -3.97
CA GLY A 259 12.41 13.46 -4.85
C GLY A 259 11.78 13.27 -6.23
N GLU A 260 11.48 14.39 -6.89
CA GLU A 260 10.90 14.40 -8.25
C GLU A 260 11.81 13.75 -9.28
N GLY A 261 13.14 13.93 -9.13
CA GLY A 261 14.14 13.36 -10.04
C GLY A 261 14.08 11.83 -10.13
N TYR A 262 13.83 11.14 -9.01
CA TYR A 262 13.64 9.68 -9.02
C TYR A 262 12.41 9.28 -9.85
N ILE A 263 11.28 9.97 -9.66
CA ILE A 263 10.04 9.65 -10.39
C ILE A 263 10.22 9.92 -11.89
N ALA A 264 10.86 11.03 -12.25
CA ALA A 264 11.17 11.38 -13.64
C ALA A 264 12.09 10.33 -14.29
N LEU A 265 13.13 9.88 -13.57
CA LEU A 265 14.02 8.82 -14.01
C LEU A 265 13.24 7.51 -14.24
N GLN A 266 12.45 7.07 -13.28
CA GLN A 266 11.66 5.84 -13.42
C GLN A 266 10.67 5.90 -14.59
N LYS A 267 10.10 7.08 -14.87
CA LYS A 267 9.20 7.28 -16.02
C LYS A 267 9.94 7.18 -17.36
N ARG A 268 11.21 7.61 -17.41
CA ARG A 268 12.08 7.53 -18.59
C ARG A 268 12.55 6.09 -18.85
N GLU A 269 12.97 5.39 -17.80
CA GLU A 269 13.59 4.06 -17.93
C GLU A 269 12.58 2.91 -18.06
N LEU A 270 11.43 3.00 -17.39
CA LEU A 270 10.45 1.91 -17.39
C LEU A 270 9.50 2.00 -18.58
N THR A 271 9.05 0.85 -19.08
CA THR A 271 7.92 0.82 -20.01
C THR A 271 6.68 1.44 -19.35
N PRO A 272 5.76 2.05 -20.12
CA PRO A 272 4.57 2.70 -19.56
C PRO A 272 3.76 1.78 -18.63
N LEU A 273 3.65 0.49 -18.98
CA LEU A 273 2.95 -0.50 -18.15
C LEU A 273 3.66 -0.75 -16.81
N LEU A 274 4.99 -0.89 -16.80
CA LEU A 274 5.77 -1.10 -15.59
C LEU A 274 5.75 0.14 -14.70
N PHE A 275 5.87 1.33 -15.29
CA PHE A 275 5.73 2.57 -14.54
C PHE A 275 4.36 2.68 -13.86
N LEU A 276 3.28 2.44 -14.62
CA LEU A 276 1.91 2.54 -14.11
C LEU A 276 1.62 1.51 -13.01
N THR A 277 2.15 0.30 -13.13
CA THR A 277 1.88 -0.78 -12.17
C THR A 277 2.82 -0.75 -10.96
N CYS A 278 4.13 -0.60 -11.16
CA CYS A 278 5.13 -0.69 -10.09
C CYS A 278 5.37 0.62 -9.33
N ILE A 279 5.22 1.78 -10.00
CA ILE A 279 5.43 3.11 -9.39
C ILE A 279 4.10 3.75 -9.03
N LEU A 280 3.15 3.79 -9.96
CA LEU A 280 1.84 4.43 -9.75
C LEU A 280 0.75 3.50 -9.19
N ASN A 281 1.10 2.24 -8.94
CA ASN A 281 0.22 1.22 -8.36
C ASN A 281 -1.16 1.15 -9.03
N LYS A 282 -1.22 1.18 -10.36
CA LYS A 282 -2.48 1.15 -11.13
C LYS A 282 -2.82 -0.27 -11.57
N ARG A 283 -4.09 -0.65 -11.39
CA ARG A 283 -4.64 -1.94 -11.84
C ARG A 283 -4.64 -2.06 -13.38
N ILE A 284 -4.25 -3.21 -13.92
CA ILE A 284 -4.19 -3.46 -15.38
C ILE A 284 -5.56 -3.34 -16.07
N THR A 285 -6.66 -3.74 -15.41
CA THR A 285 -8.01 -3.63 -15.98
C THR A 285 -8.37 -2.18 -16.31
N LYS A 286 -7.97 -1.23 -15.44
CA LYS A 286 -8.12 0.21 -15.70
C LYS A 286 -7.29 0.64 -16.92
N LEU A 287 -6.10 0.08 -17.10
CA LEU A 287 -5.25 0.37 -18.27
C LEU A 287 -5.87 -0.13 -19.58
N LYS A 288 -6.39 -1.37 -19.62
CA LYS A 288 -7.09 -1.89 -20.81
C LYS A 288 -8.29 -1.02 -21.19
N GLN A 289 -9.08 -0.57 -20.22
CA GLN A 289 -10.20 0.34 -20.46
C GLN A 289 -9.75 1.70 -21.01
N ILE A 290 -8.65 2.25 -20.49
CA ILE A 290 -8.07 3.52 -20.98
C ILE A 290 -7.58 3.35 -22.41
N ILE A 291 -6.82 2.30 -22.71
CA ILE A 291 -6.30 2.00 -24.06
C ILE A 291 -7.46 1.75 -25.04
N PHE A 292 -8.50 1.03 -24.61
CA PHE A 292 -9.70 0.77 -25.42
C PHE A 292 -10.47 2.07 -25.74
N ARG A 293 -10.66 2.94 -24.74
CA ARG A 293 -11.26 4.27 -24.94
C ARG A 293 -10.42 5.13 -25.87
N PHE A 294 -9.09 5.07 -25.75
CA PHE A 294 -8.16 5.76 -26.63
C PHE A 294 -8.25 5.26 -28.07
N ARG A 295 -8.26 3.94 -28.30
CA ARG A 295 -8.47 3.34 -29.63
C ARG A 295 -9.81 3.75 -30.26
N LYS A 296 -10.90 3.79 -29.49
CA LYS A 296 -12.21 4.27 -29.97
C LYS A 296 -12.17 5.75 -30.38
N LEU A 297 -11.51 6.60 -29.59
CA LEU A 297 -11.31 8.02 -29.93
C LEU A 297 -10.47 8.20 -31.19
N LEU A 298 -9.38 7.42 -31.32
CA LEU A 298 -8.51 7.43 -32.50
C LEU A 298 -9.26 6.97 -33.76
N LEU A 299 -10.04 5.89 -33.66
CA LEU A 299 -10.88 5.38 -34.76
C LEU A 299 -11.98 6.37 -35.15
N ALA A 300 -12.63 7.02 -34.18
CA ALA A 300 -13.62 8.07 -34.46
C ALA A 300 -12.98 9.27 -35.17
N PHE A 301 -11.74 9.63 -34.81
CA PHE A 301 -10.99 10.70 -35.46
C PHE A 301 -10.56 10.34 -36.90
N VAL A 302 -10.10 9.10 -37.13
CA VAL A 302 -9.77 8.58 -38.48
C VAL A 302 -11.02 8.51 -39.36
N PHE A 303 -12.15 8.06 -38.82
CA PHE A 303 -13.44 8.01 -39.52
C PHE A 303 -13.97 9.41 -39.87
N LEU A 304 -13.87 10.38 -38.96
CA LEU A 304 -14.19 11.78 -39.25
C LEU A 304 -13.30 12.36 -40.37
N LYS A 305 -12.02 11.95 -40.41
CA LYS A 305 -11.09 12.33 -41.49
C LYS A 305 -11.45 11.69 -42.83
N SER A 306 -12.01 10.48 -42.85
CA SER A 306 -12.45 9.82 -44.09
C SER A 306 -13.77 10.36 -44.63
N ILE A 307 -14.65 10.88 -43.77
CA ILE A 307 -15.92 11.51 -44.19
C ILE A 307 -15.68 12.92 -44.74
N TRP A 308 -14.58 13.58 -44.35
CA TRP A 308 -14.18 14.91 -44.84
C TRP A 308 -12.79 14.89 -45.53
N PRO A 309 -12.61 14.20 -46.68
CA PRO A 309 -11.33 14.19 -47.39
C PRO A 309 -10.94 15.59 -47.89
N ASN A 310 -11.94 16.38 -48.29
CA ASN A 310 -11.75 17.65 -49.01
C ASN A 310 -11.74 18.90 -48.11
N ALA A 311 -11.76 18.74 -46.79
CA ALA A 311 -11.60 19.87 -45.87
C ALA A 311 -10.17 20.44 -45.85
N TYR A 312 -9.22 19.77 -46.52
CA TYR A 312 -7.82 20.16 -46.59
C TYR A 312 -7.42 20.82 -47.92
N ALA A 313 -8.26 20.77 -48.96
CA ALA A 313 -7.89 21.20 -50.31
C ALA A 313 -8.46 22.57 -50.75
N GLY A 314 -9.16 23.30 -49.87
CA GLY A 314 -9.71 24.60 -50.24
C GLY A 314 -10.08 25.47 -49.06
N GLY A 315 -9.19 26.43 -48.72
CA GLY A 315 -9.57 27.74 -48.19
C GLY A 315 -10.43 27.83 -46.91
N PHE A 316 -10.59 26.78 -46.11
CA PHE A 316 -11.42 26.81 -44.90
C PHE A 316 -10.60 26.93 -43.61
N HIS A 317 -9.66 27.88 -43.57
CA HIS A 317 -8.83 28.14 -42.39
C HIS A 317 -9.64 28.58 -41.14
N ARG A 318 -10.82 29.20 -41.30
CA ARG A 318 -11.64 29.65 -40.15
C ARG A 318 -12.49 28.55 -39.51
N GLY A 319 -13.00 27.60 -40.29
CA GLY A 319 -13.84 26.51 -39.77
C GLY A 319 -13.03 25.43 -39.04
N TYR A 320 -11.84 25.09 -39.54
CA TYR A 320 -10.95 24.12 -38.91
C TYR A 320 -10.34 24.67 -37.60
N GLN A 321 -9.94 25.95 -37.60
CA GLN A 321 -9.55 26.64 -36.37
C GLN A 321 -10.73 26.75 -35.39
N GLY A 322 -11.95 27.04 -35.84
CA GLY A 322 -13.14 27.06 -35.02
C GLY A 322 -13.47 25.70 -34.37
N PHE A 323 -13.29 24.60 -35.12
CA PHE A 323 -13.47 23.25 -34.60
C PHE A 323 -12.38 22.85 -33.60
N ILE A 324 -11.10 23.20 -33.86
CA ILE A 324 -10.00 22.97 -32.92
C ILE A 324 -10.18 23.81 -31.65
N ILE A 325 -10.54 25.09 -31.77
CA ILE A 325 -10.83 25.96 -30.63
C ILE A 325 -12.06 25.47 -29.87
N GLY A 326 -13.08 24.97 -30.57
CA GLY A 326 -14.27 24.36 -29.99
C GLY A 326 -13.95 23.07 -29.22
N ALA A 327 -13.13 22.19 -29.80
CA ALA A 327 -12.65 20.97 -29.15
C ALA A 327 -11.76 21.31 -27.93
N VAL A 328 -10.84 22.26 -28.07
CA VAL A 328 -9.99 22.74 -26.96
C VAL A 328 -10.84 23.37 -25.85
N LYS A 329 -11.86 24.18 -26.16
CA LYS A 329 -12.80 24.73 -25.16
C LYS A 329 -13.64 23.64 -24.50
N PHE A 330 -14.17 22.68 -25.26
CA PHE A 330 -14.94 21.55 -24.78
C PHE A 330 -14.12 20.67 -23.82
N TRP A 331 -12.87 20.38 -24.18
CA TRP A 331 -11.95 19.62 -23.33
C TRP A 331 -11.40 20.44 -22.17
N LYS A 332 -11.23 21.76 -22.31
CA LYS A 332 -10.87 22.68 -21.21
C LYS A 332 -11.96 22.75 -20.14
N GLN A 333 -13.24 22.79 -20.53
CA GLN A 333 -14.36 22.68 -19.60
C GLN A 333 -14.39 21.33 -18.85
N ARG A 334 -14.03 20.22 -19.51
CA ARG A 334 -13.93 18.89 -18.87
C ARG A 334 -12.66 18.70 -18.03
N LEU A 335 -11.58 19.40 -18.33
CA LEU A 335 -10.36 19.49 -17.52
C LEU A 335 -10.64 20.16 -16.17
N LEU A 336 -11.44 21.24 -16.19
CA LEU A 336 -11.89 21.96 -14.99
C LEU A 336 -12.86 21.13 -14.12
N ALA A 337 -13.47 20.07 -14.68
CA ALA A 337 -14.33 19.12 -13.97
C ALA A 337 -13.59 17.95 -13.26
N GLY A 338 -12.27 18.07 -13.04
CA GLY A 338 -11.59 17.33 -11.96
C GLY A 338 -10.84 16.03 -12.31
N LYS A 339 -10.29 15.84 -13.52
CA LYS A 339 -9.36 14.72 -13.81
C LYS A 339 -8.12 15.13 -14.65
N PRO A 340 -7.19 15.91 -14.09
CA PRO A 340 -6.19 16.66 -14.86
C PRO A 340 -5.12 15.81 -15.57
N ILE A 341 -4.66 14.71 -14.97
CA ILE A 341 -3.45 14.00 -15.45
C ILE A 341 -3.64 13.31 -16.81
N ILE A 342 -4.82 12.74 -17.08
CA ILE A 342 -5.11 12.05 -18.35
C ILE A 342 -5.23 13.06 -19.50
N TYR A 343 -5.78 14.24 -19.23
CA TYR A 343 -5.98 15.28 -20.23
C TYR A 343 -4.70 16.05 -20.54
N ILE A 344 -3.81 16.23 -19.57
CA ILE A 344 -2.47 16.80 -19.78
C ILE A 344 -1.62 15.87 -20.63
N LEU A 345 -1.65 14.55 -20.38
CA LEU A 345 -1.00 13.55 -21.24
C LEU A 345 -1.61 13.53 -22.66
N MET A 346 -2.92 13.69 -22.80
CA MET A 346 -3.58 13.85 -24.11
C MET A 346 -3.12 15.11 -24.84
N LEU A 347 -3.01 16.25 -24.14
CA LEU A 347 -2.56 17.50 -24.76
C LEU A 347 -1.09 17.41 -25.19
N GLN A 348 -0.23 16.82 -24.36
CA GLN A 348 1.20 16.64 -24.67
C GLN A 348 1.42 15.68 -25.86
N LEU A 349 0.65 14.58 -25.93
CA LEU A 349 0.73 13.64 -27.05
C LEU A 349 0.15 14.21 -28.35
N MET A 350 -0.92 15.02 -28.28
CA MET A 350 -1.41 15.78 -29.44
C MET A 350 -0.38 16.82 -29.90
N LEU A 351 0.24 17.56 -28.97
CA LEU A 351 1.25 18.58 -29.29
C LEU A 351 2.51 17.97 -29.94
N HIS A 352 2.97 16.80 -29.47
CA HIS A 352 4.08 16.06 -30.11
C HIS A 352 3.71 15.60 -31.52
N TRP A 353 2.47 15.13 -31.72
CA TRP A 353 2.01 14.74 -33.06
C TRP A 353 1.84 15.94 -33.99
N PHE A 354 1.45 17.11 -33.46
CA PHE A 354 1.39 18.36 -34.22
C PHE A 354 2.78 18.84 -34.66
N THR A 355 3.82 18.69 -33.82
CA THR A 355 5.19 19.04 -34.21
C THR A 355 5.70 18.12 -35.33
N ASP A 356 5.39 16.83 -35.28
CA ASP A 356 5.81 15.89 -36.33
C ASP A 356 5.10 16.17 -37.67
N VAL A 357 3.81 16.54 -37.64
CA VAL A 357 3.05 16.91 -38.85
C VAL A 357 3.49 18.27 -39.41
N LEU A 358 3.84 19.24 -38.56
CA LEU A 358 4.39 20.53 -39.01
C LEU A 358 5.78 20.37 -39.63
N ILE A 359 6.62 19.50 -39.05
CA ILE A 359 7.97 19.22 -39.56
C ILE A 359 7.90 18.57 -40.95
N VAL A 360 7.00 17.60 -41.15
CA VAL A 360 6.79 16.98 -42.47
C VAL A 360 6.28 17.98 -43.51
N HIS A 361 5.46 18.97 -43.12
CA HIS A 361 5.01 20.04 -44.04
C HIS A 361 6.09 21.08 -44.35
N ILE A 362 7.00 21.36 -43.41
CA ILE A 362 8.14 22.27 -43.61
C ILE A 362 9.22 21.60 -44.48
N GLU A 363 9.43 20.29 -44.35
CA GLU A 363 10.35 19.53 -45.18
C GLU A 363 9.83 19.33 -46.61
N SER A 364 8.52 19.11 -46.81
CA SER A 364 7.94 19.04 -48.16
C SER A 364 7.97 20.38 -48.90
N ALA A 365 7.90 21.50 -48.18
CA ALA A 365 7.96 22.84 -48.77
C ALA A 365 9.39 23.32 -49.12
N ARG A 366 10.44 22.61 -48.67
CA ARG A 366 11.85 22.91 -48.98
C ARG A 366 12.38 22.16 -50.21
N CYS A 367 11.66 21.16 -50.72
CA CYS A 367 12.06 20.39 -51.89
C CYS A 367 11.52 20.93 -53.23
N GLU A 368 10.77 22.04 -53.23
CA GLU A 368 10.23 22.69 -54.44
C GLU A 368 10.72 24.14 -54.63
N CYS A 369 11.98 24.44 -54.25
CA CYS A 369 12.66 25.69 -54.61
C CYS A 369 14.04 25.44 -55.19
#